data_AF-A0A1Y2E2C1-F1
#
_entry.id   AF-A0A1Y2E2C1-F1
#
_cell.length_a   1.000
_cell.length_b   1.000
_cell.length_c   1.000
_cell.angle_alpha   90.00
_cell.angle_beta   90.00
_cell.angle_gamma   90.00
#
_symmetry.space_group_name_H-M   'P 1'
#
loop_
_entity.id
_entity.type
_entity.pdbx_description
1 polymer ?
#
loop_
_entity_poly.entity_id
_entity_poly.type
_entity_poly.pdbx_seq_one_letter_code
_entity_poly.pdbx_strand_id
1 'polypeptide(L)'
;MNLKFILPIFFYISNKIIVSSAQTEPDLQNNVSEEQLDSFSYGNDEFKLAIIGDSGTDKEANMVMELSDFDALLHLGDYDYHCNPDTYFEKVLDADRSYQFMGIIGNHDAKRQCPDDAAEKFKENIYKEMMSSKNDKVKCEFSESKFMWTCVYQNMRIIGLTPGVVGADLRDEQLRFLKKNLSEATEDWKICSWHFYDKYYHTGKYPTDGNVVSGYDSDSESFYDYCKDHGAIIFSAHDHVYARTHVMSKFMTPEIDVFDKNSDGKVAQIRNGATLDILNGTGGWEIYIEQGEHKDYEHWVKKYALGDHKENAKRFGGLFCNFNYGGNNKRAHCEFLRINSSEKVFDSFDIYRNEDPENVTYQQIDEEFRNEKVKALLEANNNNDDDDENQGNLKSKEIIDPKTGNTLFTKTNIIIGSSVFAAVLVLGGGILLVKKSKKVKTENFNDDPELVIDKQLTKENSNTNNGNVLAVPTNMGYSCDISDVRTSITTSNQPIQQNDSHAKNQ
;
A
#
# COMPACT_ATOMS: atom_id res chain seq x y z
N MET A 1 78.76 -37.02 -44.41
CA MET A 1 80.15 -36.50 -44.50
C MET A 1 80.08 -34.99 -44.28
N ASN A 2 80.58 -34.50 -43.11
CA ASN A 2 81.11 -33.14 -42.86
C ASN A 2 80.20 -31.91 -43.15
N LEU A 3 80.16 -30.78 -42.43
CA LEU A 3 80.87 -30.23 -41.26
C LEU A 3 80.26 -28.82 -40.99
N LYS A 4 79.97 -28.51 -39.71
CA LYS A 4 80.12 -27.21 -39.00
C LYS A 4 79.31 -25.91 -39.31
N PHE A 5 78.75 -25.38 -38.19
CA PHE A 5 78.59 -23.98 -37.71
C PHE A 5 77.60 -23.08 -38.46
N ILE A 6 76.69 -22.33 -37.81
CA ILE A 6 76.95 -21.14 -36.96
C ILE A 6 75.73 -20.85 -36.03
N LEU A 7 76.01 -20.41 -34.80
CA LEU A 7 75.08 -19.84 -33.78
C LEU A 7 74.63 -18.41 -34.13
N PRO A 8 73.49 -17.93 -33.58
CA PRO A 8 73.56 -16.92 -32.51
C PRO A 8 72.53 -17.21 -31.39
N ILE A 9 72.87 -17.26 -30.09
CA ILE A 9 73.09 -16.20 -29.09
C ILE A 9 71.91 -15.21 -28.91
N PHE A 10 71.11 -15.53 -27.88
CA PHE A 10 70.49 -14.70 -26.84
C PHE A 10 69.62 -13.49 -27.19
N PHE A 11 68.37 -13.51 -26.71
CA PHE A 11 67.86 -12.62 -25.64
C PHE A 11 66.49 -13.14 -25.15
N TYR A 12 66.42 -13.72 -23.95
CA TYR A 12 65.16 -14.00 -23.25
C TYR A 12 65.14 -13.12 -22.00
N ILE A 13 64.49 -11.96 -22.12
CA ILE A 13 64.22 -11.09 -20.98
C ILE A 13 63.07 -11.74 -20.22
N SER A 14 63.38 -12.31 -19.06
CA SER A 14 62.39 -12.75 -18.09
C SER A 14 61.86 -11.52 -17.36
N ASN A 15 60.69 -11.04 -17.75
CA ASN A 15 59.89 -10.16 -16.91
C ASN A 15 59.42 -10.97 -15.70
N LYS A 16 60.13 -10.86 -14.58
CA LYS A 16 59.56 -11.17 -13.27
C LYS A 16 58.53 -10.10 -12.95
N ILE A 17 57.27 -10.40 -13.25
CA ILE A 17 56.14 -9.72 -12.64
C ILE A 17 56.19 -10.09 -11.15
N ILE A 18 56.53 -9.11 -10.32
CA ILE A 18 56.26 -9.16 -8.89
C ILE A 18 54.73 -9.07 -8.79
N VAL A 19 54.08 -10.23 -8.69
CA VAL A 19 52.70 -10.31 -8.21
C VAL A 19 52.80 -9.97 -6.72
N SER A 20 52.59 -8.70 -6.39
CA SER A 20 52.15 -8.32 -5.06
C SER A 20 50.89 -9.14 -4.78
N SER A 21 50.89 -9.92 -3.71
CA SER A 21 49.71 -10.62 -3.22
C SER A 21 48.70 -9.58 -2.74
N ALA A 22 47.92 -9.04 -3.67
CA ALA A 22 46.62 -8.49 -3.32
C ALA A 22 45.79 -9.67 -2.79
N GLN A 23 45.41 -9.61 -1.52
CA GLN A 23 44.39 -10.50 -0.98
C GLN A 23 43.18 -10.41 -1.92
N THR A 24 42.77 -11.55 -2.43
CA THR A 24 41.60 -11.67 -3.30
C THR A 24 40.36 -11.22 -2.50
N GLU A 25 39.54 -10.32 -3.07
CA GLU A 25 38.26 -9.83 -2.50
C GLU A 25 37.42 -10.85 -1.69
N PRO A 26 37.29 -12.14 -2.04
CA PRO A 26 36.54 -13.11 -1.23
C PRO A 26 37.05 -13.31 0.22
N ASP A 27 38.32 -13.03 0.54
CA ASP A 27 38.85 -13.22 1.90
C ASP A 27 38.50 -12.07 2.87
N LEU A 28 38.14 -10.89 2.37
CA LEU A 28 37.77 -9.73 3.19
C LEU A 28 36.30 -9.77 3.63
N GLN A 29 35.40 -10.33 2.81
CA GLN A 29 33.99 -10.49 3.14
C GLN A 29 33.74 -11.46 4.31
N ASN A 30 34.65 -12.41 4.54
CA ASN A 30 34.52 -13.43 5.61
C ASN A 30 34.85 -12.93 7.03
N ASN A 31 35.32 -11.68 7.19
CA ASN A 31 35.71 -11.13 8.49
C ASN A 31 34.67 -10.17 9.10
N VAL A 32 33.54 -9.94 8.44
CA VAL A 32 32.46 -9.10 8.98
C VAL A 32 31.48 -9.98 9.75
N SER A 33 31.28 -9.68 11.03
CA SER A 33 30.27 -10.35 11.87
C SER A 33 28.85 -9.80 11.62
N GLU A 34 27.82 -10.62 11.90
CA GLU A 34 26.41 -10.18 11.84
C GLU A 34 26.16 -8.96 12.73
N GLU A 35 26.74 -8.95 13.94
CA GLU A 35 26.59 -7.83 14.88
C GLU A 35 27.11 -6.50 14.30
N GLN A 36 28.20 -6.56 13.53
CA GLN A 36 28.71 -5.39 12.82
C GLN A 36 27.80 -4.98 11.67
N LEU A 37 27.18 -5.93 10.96
CA LEU A 37 26.20 -5.61 9.91
C LEU A 37 24.92 -5.03 10.49
N ASP A 38 24.41 -5.60 11.57
CA ASP A 38 23.16 -5.16 12.21
C ASP A 38 23.29 -3.75 12.80
N SER A 39 24.47 -3.42 13.34
CA SER A 39 24.76 -2.07 13.84
C SER A 39 25.13 -1.06 12.75
N PHE A 40 25.45 -1.51 11.53
CA PHE A 40 25.77 -0.64 10.40
C PHE A 40 24.50 -0.23 9.64
N SER A 41 24.22 1.08 9.62
CA SER A 41 23.11 1.64 8.85
C SER A 41 23.45 1.64 7.36
N TYR A 42 22.64 0.95 6.55
CA TYR A 42 22.80 0.87 5.10
C TYR A 42 21.44 0.65 4.44
N GLY A 43 21.25 1.19 3.24
CA GLY A 43 19.98 1.12 2.51
C GLY A 43 19.01 2.22 2.91
N ASN A 44 17.71 1.92 2.83
CA ASN A 44 16.63 2.86 3.12
C ASN A 44 16.21 2.75 4.59
N ASP A 45 15.81 3.87 5.21
CA ASP A 45 15.27 3.84 6.57
C ASP A 45 14.03 2.91 6.63
N GLU A 46 14.06 1.98 7.58
CA GLU A 46 12.90 1.15 7.92
C GLU A 46 11.81 2.02 8.56
N PHE A 47 10.56 1.75 8.22
CA PHE A 47 9.42 2.37 8.89
C PHE A 47 8.25 1.40 8.97
N LYS A 48 7.44 1.53 10.02
CA LYS A 48 6.29 0.67 10.26
C LYS A 48 4.98 1.40 9.98
N LEU A 49 4.17 0.80 9.09
CA LEU A 49 2.81 1.22 8.81
C LEU A 49 1.83 0.29 9.54
N ALA A 50 0.96 0.87 10.37
CA ALA A 50 -0.24 0.20 10.87
C ALA A 50 -1.37 0.36 9.85
N ILE A 51 -2.07 -0.73 9.54
CA ILE A 51 -3.24 -0.76 8.65
C ILE A 51 -4.41 -1.29 9.45
N ILE A 52 -5.44 -0.46 9.67
CA ILE A 52 -6.59 -0.75 10.54
C ILE A 52 -7.85 -0.21 9.87
N GLY A 53 -8.95 -0.96 9.89
CA GLY A 53 -10.28 -0.48 9.52
C GLY A 53 -11.29 -0.91 10.57
N ASP A 54 -12.50 -0.33 10.53
CA ASP A 54 -13.65 -0.81 11.30
C ASP A 54 -13.40 -0.83 12.82
N SER A 55 -12.75 0.23 13.30
CA SER A 55 -12.24 0.30 14.68
C SER A 55 -13.31 0.68 15.69
N GLY A 56 -14.21 1.59 15.32
CA GLY A 56 -15.09 2.23 16.28
C GLY A 56 -14.33 3.02 17.35
N THR A 57 -14.99 3.31 18.47
CA THR A 57 -14.42 4.19 19.53
C THR A 57 -14.37 3.55 20.92
N ASP A 58 -14.58 2.25 20.98
CA ASP A 58 -14.55 1.49 22.23
C ASP A 58 -13.11 1.29 22.73
N LYS A 59 -12.97 0.85 23.99
CA LYS A 59 -11.66 0.59 24.61
C LYS A 59 -10.83 -0.42 23.79
N GLU A 60 -11.47 -1.35 23.10
CA GLU A 60 -10.80 -2.33 22.27
C GLU A 60 -10.09 -1.68 21.06
N ALA A 61 -10.63 -0.60 20.49
CA ALA A 61 -9.96 0.16 19.43
C ALA A 61 -8.62 0.75 19.93
N ASN A 62 -8.62 1.31 21.14
CA ASN A 62 -7.40 1.80 21.80
C ASN A 62 -6.39 0.65 22.05
N MET A 63 -6.87 -0.50 22.53
CA MET A 63 -6.00 -1.66 22.74
C MET A 63 -5.37 -2.17 21.43
N VAL A 64 -6.08 -2.06 20.30
CA VAL A 64 -5.53 -2.40 18.97
C VAL A 64 -4.42 -1.43 18.57
N MET A 65 -4.61 -0.12 18.80
CA MET A 65 -3.57 0.90 18.58
C MET A 65 -2.32 0.65 19.45
N GLU A 66 -2.47 0.06 20.62
CA GLU A 66 -1.36 -0.29 21.54
C GLU A 66 -0.67 -1.64 21.21
N LEU A 67 -1.10 -2.37 20.17
CA LEU A 67 -0.51 -3.67 19.82
C LEU A 67 0.95 -3.58 19.37
N SER A 68 1.39 -2.46 18.81
CA SER A 68 2.78 -2.25 18.39
C SER A 68 3.04 -0.76 18.29
N ASP A 69 4.29 -0.34 18.49
CA ASP A 69 4.75 0.97 18.03
C ASP A 69 4.75 1.00 16.50
N PHE A 70 4.35 2.11 15.89
CA PHE A 70 4.38 2.34 14.44
C PHE A 70 4.65 3.81 14.10
N ASP A 71 5.14 4.06 12.89
CA ASP A 71 5.50 5.40 12.43
C ASP A 71 4.36 6.10 11.69
N ALA A 72 3.47 5.31 11.08
CA ALA A 72 2.31 5.82 10.36
C ALA A 72 1.09 4.89 10.53
N LEU A 73 -0.11 5.46 10.49
CA LEU A 73 -1.39 4.77 10.47
C LEU A 73 -2.09 5.04 9.13
N LEU A 74 -2.50 3.97 8.45
CA LEU A 74 -3.49 3.98 7.38
C LEU A 74 -4.80 3.43 7.95
N HIS A 75 -5.79 4.30 8.15
CA HIS A 75 -7.14 3.89 8.60
C HIS A 75 -8.07 3.71 7.40
N LEU A 76 -8.69 2.53 7.27
CA LEU A 76 -9.48 2.11 6.11
C LEU A 76 -10.97 2.47 6.19
N GLY A 77 -11.34 3.40 7.07
CA GLY A 77 -12.72 3.90 7.25
C GLY A 77 -13.50 3.22 8.38
N ASP A 78 -14.70 3.74 8.61
CA ASP A 78 -15.65 3.37 9.67
C ASP A 78 -15.08 3.59 11.08
N TYR A 79 -14.99 4.87 11.46
CA TYR A 79 -14.29 5.31 12.65
C TYR A 79 -15.12 5.23 13.94
N ASP A 80 -16.45 5.38 13.89
CA ASP A 80 -17.26 5.55 15.10
C ASP A 80 -18.58 4.75 15.17
N TYR A 81 -19.22 4.43 14.04
CA TYR A 81 -20.51 3.71 13.95
C TYR A 81 -21.71 4.35 14.65
N HIS A 82 -21.58 5.58 15.16
CA HIS A 82 -22.60 6.29 15.93
C HIS A 82 -22.90 7.70 15.40
N CYS A 83 -22.30 8.07 14.27
CA CYS A 83 -22.38 9.39 13.67
C CYS A 83 -21.90 10.51 14.60
N ASN A 84 -20.90 10.23 15.45
CA ASN A 84 -20.24 11.24 16.27
C ASN A 84 -18.83 11.52 15.72
N PRO A 85 -18.71 12.44 14.74
CA PRO A 85 -17.52 12.61 13.92
C PRO A 85 -16.26 13.04 14.67
N ASP A 86 -16.38 13.54 15.90
CA ASP A 86 -15.25 13.97 16.71
C ASP A 86 -14.69 12.83 17.60
N THR A 87 -15.51 11.83 17.95
CA THR A 87 -15.20 10.87 19.02
C THR A 87 -13.93 10.06 18.76
N TYR A 88 -13.74 9.55 17.54
CA TYR A 88 -12.55 8.78 17.18
C TYR A 88 -11.28 9.64 17.27
N PHE A 89 -11.34 10.86 16.75
CA PHE A 89 -10.20 11.77 16.70
C PHE A 89 -9.81 12.29 18.09
N GLU A 90 -10.77 12.38 19.01
CA GLU A 90 -10.52 12.77 20.40
C GLU A 90 -10.04 11.62 21.28
N LYS A 91 -10.56 10.40 21.07
CA LYS A 91 -10.38 9.28 22.01
C LYS A 91 -9.43 8.17 21.54
N VAL A 92 -9.24 8.00 20.23
CA VAL A 92 -8.50 6.87 19.65
C VAL A 92 -7.27 7.34 18.89
N LEU A 93 -7.41 8.33 18.00
CA LEU A 93 -6.27 8.84 17.23
C LEU A 93 -5.21 9.53 18.12
N ASP A 94 -5.59 9.91 19.34
CA ASP A 94 -4.76 10.61 20.32
C ASP A 94 -4.26 11.99 19.83
N ALA A 95 -4.56 13.03 20.62
CA ALA A 95 -4.08 14.37 20.33
C ALA A 95 -2.55 14.49 20.50
N ASP A 96 -1.88 13.62 21.25
CA ASP A 96 -0.44 13.71 21.48
C ASP A 96 0.36 12.71 20.62
N ARG A 97 -0.26 12.13 19.58
CA ARG A 97 0.39 11.16 18.68
C ARG A 97 1.68 11.68 18.06
N SER A 98 2.66 10.79 17.94
CA SER A 98 3.94 11.01 17.23
C SER A 98 3.97 10.41 15.82
N TYR A 99 3.03 9.51 15.51
CA TYR A 99 2.93 8.83 14.22
C TYR A 99 2.13 9.67 13.21
N GLN A 100 2.36 9.40 11.91
CA GLN A 100 1.64 10.01 10.80
C GLN A 100 0.26 9.36 10.59
N PHE A 101 -0.73 10.09 10.08
CA PHE A 101 -2.09 9.60 9.86
C PHE A 101 -2.53 9.82 8.42
N MET A 102 -3.09 8.76 7.82
CA MET A 102 -3.80 8.77 6.55
C MET A 102 -5.11 8.01 6.73
N GLY A 103 -6.22 8.60 6.28
CA GLY A 103 -7.55 8.06 6.52
C GLY A 103 -8.41 8.00 5.27
N ILE A 104 -9.15 6.92 5.12
CA ILE A 104 -10.20 6.73 4.11
C ILE A 104 -11.56 6.93 4.78
N ILE A 105 -12.56 7.35 4.02
CA ILE A 105 -13.94 7.47 4.48
C ILE A 105 -14.65 6.14 4.19
N GLY A 106 -15.21 5.53 5.23
CA GLY A 106 -16.06 4.35 5.11
C GLY A 106 -17.54 4.72 4.97
N ASN A 107 -18.42 3.72 4.86
CA ASN A 107 -19.84 4.00 4.72
C ASN A 107 -20.45 4.56 5.99
N HIS A 108 -20.02 4.13 7.18
CA HIS A 108 -20.52 4.66 8.46
C HIS A 108 -20.05 6.10 8.74
N ASP A 109 -19.14 6.63 7.94
CA ASP A 109 -18.65 8.00 8.05
C ASP A 109 -19.32 8.96 7.04
N ALA A 110 -20.20 8.44 6.18
CA ALA A 110 -20.70 9.11 5.00
C ALA A 110 -22.23 9.28 4.99
N LYS A 111 -22.73 9.95 3.95
CA LYS A 111 -24.17 10.15 3.74
C LYS A 111 -24.88 8.79 3.66
N ARG A 112 -26.19 8.79 3.93
CA ARG A 112 -27.08 7.62 4.04
C ARG A 112 -26.95 6.85 5.36
N GLN A 113 -25.75 6.69 5.88
CA GLN A 113 -25.52 6.08 7.20
C GLN A 113 -25.53 7.14 8.30
N CYS A 114 -25.00 8.33 8.00
CA CYS A 114 -25.05 9.47 8.90
C CYS A 114 -25.84 10.66 8.32
N PRO A 115 -26.36 11.54 9.21
CA PRO A 115 -26.83 12.86 8.82
C PRO A 115 -25.78 13.63 8.01
N ASP A 116 -26.24 14.47 7.06
CA ASP A 116 -25.36 15.18 6.12
C ASP A 116 -24.30 16.04 6.80
N ASP A 117 -24.63 16.68 7.92
CA ASP A 117 -23.71 17.49 8.72
C ASP A 117 -22.64 16.64 9.42
N ALA A 118 -23.02 15.49 9.98
CA ALA A 118 -22.09 14.54 10.57
C ALA A 118 -21.14 13.94 9.51
N ALA A 119 -21.68 13.54 8.36
CA ALA A 119 -20.89 13.01 7.25
C ALA A 119 -19.88 14.03 6.70
N GLU A 120 -20.30 15.29 6.52
CA GLU A 120 -19.39 16.36 6.11
C GLU A 120 -18.30 16.58 7.17
N LYS A 121 -18.69 16.53 8.45
CA LYS A 121 -17.77 16.73 9.56
C LYS A 121 -16.71 15.61 9.69
N PHE A 122 -17.07 14.35 9.43
CA PHE A 122 -16.09 13.24 9.33
C PHE A 122 -15.03 13.55 8.27
N LYS A 123 -15.48 13.88 7.04
CA LYS A 123 -14.58 14.24 5.94
C LYS A 123 -13.67 15.42 6.30
N GLU A 124 -14.22 16.45 6.96
CA GLU A 124 -13.43 17.58 7.44
C GLU A 124 -12.39 17.20 8.49
N ASN A 125 -12.75 16.34 9.45
CA ASN A 125 -11.85 15.90 10.52
C ASN A 125 -10.70 15.06 9.96
N ILE A 126 -10.99 14.11 9.05
CA ILE A 126 -9.96 13.31 8.37
C ILE A 126 -9.00 14.22 7.59
N TYR A 127 -9.55 15.11 6.75
CA TYR A 127 -8.75 16.05 5.98
C TYR A 127 -7.88 16.96 6.89
N LYS A 128 -8.47 17.47 7.98
CA LYS A 128 -7.76 18.32 8.94
C LYS A 128 -6.60 17.58 9.60
N GLU A 129 -6.78 16.33 10.02
CA GLU A 129 -5.73 15.56 10.66
C GLU A 129 -4.60 15.20 9.68
N MET A 130 -4.95 14.82 8.45
CA MET A 130 -3.99 14.53 7.39
C MET A 130 -3.18 15.76 6.95
N MET A 131 -3.74 16.96 7.07
CA MET A 131 -3.08 18.24 6.73
C MET A 131 -2.50 18.97 7.93
N SER A 132 -2.60 18.40 9.14
CA SER A 132 -2.12 19.03 10.36
C SER A 132 -0.60 19.02 10.44
N SER A 133 -0.04 19.86 11.32
CA SER A 133 1.41 19.87 11.60
C SER A 133 1.91 18.57 12.26
N LYS A 134 1.02 17.69 12.72
CA LYS A 134 1.39 16.35 13.24
C LYS A 134 1.62 15.33 12.12
N ASN A 135 1.28 15.71 10.88
CA ASN A 135 1.43 14.89 9.69
C ASN A 135 2.52 15.44 8.75
N ASP A 136 3.55 16.09 9.31
CA ASP A 136 4.54 16.88 8.57
C ASP A 136 5.54 16.04 7.75
N LYS A 137 5.60 14.72 7.96
CA LYS A 137 6.43 13.80 7.18
C LYS A 137 5.69 13.20 5.98
N VAL A 138 4.38 13.40 5.89
CA VAL A 138 3.56 12.93 4.76
C VAL A 138 3.21 14.12 3.86
N LYS A 139 3.36 13.92 2.55
CA LYS A 139 2.94 14.92 1.56
C LYS A 139 1.72 14.40 0.83
N CYS A 140 0.56 15.02 1.07
CA CYS A 140 -0.71 14.60 0.49
C CYS A 140 -1.25 15.62 -0.52
N GLU A 141 -1.81 15.11 -1.60
CA GLU A 141 -2.63 15.84 -2.56
C GLU A 141 -4.04 15.26 -2.53
N PHE A 142 -5.05 16.13 -2.48
CA PHE A 142 -6.45 15.76 -2.40
C PHE A 142 -7.20 16.12 -3.67
N SER A 143 -8.23 15.35 -4.02
CA SER A 143 -9.26 15.80 -4.95
C SER A 143 -10.00 17.02 -4.40
N GLU A 144 -10.69 17.76 -5.27
CA GLU A 144 -11.53 18.89 -4.84
C GLU A 144 -12.61 18.47 -3.83
N SER A 145 -13.16 17.26 -4.00
CA SER A 145 -14.16 16.67 -3.11
C SER A 145 -13.60 16.24 -1.75
N LYS A 146 -12.29 16.01 -1.66
CA LYS A 146 -11.55 15.44 -0.50
C LYS A 146 -11.87 13.98 -0.17
N PHE A 147 -12.64 13.29 -1.00
CA PHE A 147 -12.88 11.84 -0.85
C PHE A 147 -11.76 10.99 -1.45
N MET A 148 -10.90 11.57 -2.28
CA MET A 148 -9.74 10.90 -2.86
C MET A 148 -8.47 11.66 -2.56
N TRP A 149 -7.38 10.93 -2.36
CA TRP A 149 -6.08 11.52 -2.11
C TRP A 149 -4.95 10.61 -2.57
N THR A 150 -3.79 11.22 -2.79
CA THR A 150 -2.52 10.53 -2.96
C THR A 150 -1.54 11.12 -1.97
N CYS A 151 -0.85 10.29 -1.21
CA CYS A 151 0.16 10.70 -0.25
C CYS A 151 1.48 10.02 -0.55
N VAL A 152 2.57 10.72 -0.28
CA VAL A 152 3.92 10.16 -0.25
C VAL A 152 4.43 10.22 1.18
N TYR A 153 4.82 9.05 1.70
CA TYR A 153 5.48 8.89 2.99
C TYR A 153 6.74 8.05 2.79
N GLN A 154 7.90 8.59 3.15
CA GLN A 154 9.20 7.97 2.85
C GLN A 154 9.31 7.59 1.34
N ASN A 155 9.70 6.36 1.02
CA ASN A 155 9.72 5.81 -0.34
C ASN A 155 8.44 5.04 -0.69
N MET A 156 7.28 5.45 -0.15
CA MET A 156 5.98 4.85 -0.44
C MET A 156 4.98 5.87 -0.99
N ARG A 157 4.28 5.49 -2.06
CA ARG A 157 3.06 6.18 -2.52
C ARG A 157 1.81 5.43 -2.06
N ILE A 158 0.85 6.14 -1.50
CA ILE A 158 -0.41 5.60 -1.01
C ILE A 158 -1.55 6.37 -1.67
N ILE A 159 -2.50 5.66 -2.27
CA ILE A 159 -3.68 6.24 -2.88
C ILE A 159 -4.91 5.78 -2.10
N GLY A 160 -5.67 6.73 -1.57
CA GLY A 160 -6.94 6.51 -0.88
C GLY A 160 -8.11 6.87 -1.77
N LEU A 161 -9.03 5.93 -1.96
CA LEU A 161 -10.24 6.07 -2.76
C LEU A 161 -11.46 5.64 -1.95
N THR A 162 -12.65 6.00 -2.41
CA THR A 162 -13.92 5.70 -1.72
C THR A 162 -15.00 5.20 -2.69
N PRO A 163 -14.71 4.15 -3.51
CA PRO A 163 -15.70 3.58 -4.41
C PRO A 163 -16.87 2.98 -3.60
N GLY A 164 -18.10 3.16 -4.09
CA GLY A 164 -19.31 2.68 -3.41
C GLY A 164 -19.81 3.55 -2.25
N VAL A 165 -19.01 4.48 -1.74
CA VAL A 165 -19.42 5.38 -0.64
C VAL A 165 -20.40 6.43 -1.16
N VAL A 166 -21.57 6.52 -0.52
CA VAL A 166 -22.63 7.47 -0.92
C VAL A 166 -22.22 8.91 -0.62
N GLY A 167 -22.32 9.76 -1.63
CA GLY A 167 -21.92 11.18 -1.54
C GLY A 167 -20.46 11.46 -1.92
N ALA A 168 -19.68 10.41 -2.24
CA ALA A 168 -18.34 10.53 -2.80
C ALA A 168 -18.35 10.70 -4.33
N ASP A 169 -17.17 10.87 -4.92
CA ASP A 169 -16.97 11.02 -6.36
C ASP A 169 -17.47 9.80 -7.15
N LEU A 170 -17.83 10.03 -8.41
CA LEU A 170 -18.29 8.96 -9.28
C LEU A 170 -17.16 7.99 -9.60
N ARG A 171 -17.49 6.72 -9.80
CA ARG A 171 -16.53 5.64 -10.09
C ARG A 171 -15.52 6.01 -11.18
N ASP A 172 -15.96 6.58 -12.31
CA ASP A 172 -15.07 6.93 -13.42
C ASP A 172 -14.13 8.09 -13.09
N GLU A 173 -14.52 8.98 -12.17
CA GLU A 173 -13.66 10.04 -11.64
C GLU A 173 -12.59 9.44 -10.73
N GLN A 174 -12.98 8.51 -9.86
CA GLN A 174 -12.06 7.78 -9.00
C GLN A 174 -11.05 6.95 -9.78
N LEU A 175 -11.50 6.25 -10.83
CA LEU A 175 -10.61 5.48 -11.70
C LEU A 175 -9.63 6.40 -12.45
N ARG A 176 -10.08 7.57 -12.91
CA ARG A 176 -9.20 8.57 -13.54
C ARG A 176 -8.16 9.12 -12.57
N PHE A 177 -8.58 9.38 -11.32
CA PHE A 177 -7.68 9.82 -10.26
C PHE A 177 -6.62 8.75 -9.95
N LEU A 178 -7.04 7.50 -9.78
CA LEU A 178 -6.14 6.36 -9.59
C LEU A 178 -5.09 6.28 -10.70
N LYS A 179 -5.54 6.28 -11.96
CA LYS A 179 -4.67 6.19 -13.13
C LYS A 179 -3.62 7.29 -13.18
N LYS A 180 -4.06 8.53 -13.00
CA LYS A 180 -3.17 9.68 -13.00
C LYS A 180 -2.07 9.51 -11.93
N ASN A 181 -2.47 9.21 -10.70
CA ASN A 181 -1.54 9.26 -9.57
C ASN A 181 -0.67 8.00 -9.43
N LEU A 182 -1.11 6.85 -9.93
CA LEU A 182 -0.33 5.61 -9.86
C LEU A 182 0.61 5.44 -11.05
N SER A 183 0.22 5.84 -12.27
CA SER A 183 1.09 5.74 -13.45
C SER A 183 2.34 6.64 -13.37
N GLU A 184 2.25 7.73 -12.62
CA GLU A 184 3.35 8.67 -12.36
C GLU A 184 4.15 8.31 -11.09
N ALA A 185 3.79 7.22 -10.39
CA ALA A 185 4.45 6.81 -9.16
C ALA A 185 5.86 6.29 -9.41
N THR A 186 6.83 6.83 -8.69
CA THR A 186 8.25 6.44 -8.79
C THR A 186 8.78 5.81 -7.51
N GLU A 187 7.97 5.86 -6.45
CA GLU A 187 8.24 5.30 -5.14
C GLU A 187 8.39 3.79 -5.20
N ASP A 188 9.22 3.25 -4.32
CA ASP A 188 9.48 1.82 -4.22
C ASP A 188 8.20 1.05 -3.90
N TRP A 189 7.54 1.47 -2.83
CA TRP A 189 6.30 0.87 -2.36
C TRP A 189 5.10 1.65 -2.90
N LYS A 190 4.07 0.93 -3.30
CA LYS A 190 2.82 1.50 -3.80
C LYS A 190 1.66 0.81 -3.09
N ILE A 191 0.72 1.61 -2.60
CA ILE A 191 -0.50 1.13 -1.96
C ILE A 191 -1.71 1.72 -2.68
N CYS A 192 -2.65 0.85 -2.99
CA CYS A 192 -4.02 1.22 -3.26
C CYS A 192 -4.89 0.86 -2.06
N SER A 193 -5.76 1.77 -1.66
CA SER A 193 -6.59 1.56 -0.48
C SER A 193 -7.99 2.14 -0.67
N TRP A 194 -8.97 1.43 -0.13
CA TRP A 194 -10.37 1.83 -0.10
C TRP A 194 -11.11 1.06 1.00
N HIS A 195 -12.35 1.46 1.31
CA HIS A 195 -13.11 0.82 2.38
C HIS A 195 -13.79 -0.50 1.95
N PHE A 196 -14.57 -0.47 0.86
CA PHE A 196 -15.36 -1.60 0.38
C PHE A 196 -14.53 -2.69 -0.32
N TYR A 197 -15.16 -3.81 -0.68
CA TYR A 197 -14.54 -4.87 -1.47
C TYR A 197 -15.42 -5.25 -2.68
N ASP A 198 -14.86 -6.02 -3.61
CA ASP A 198 -15.62 -6.70 -4.65
C ASP A 198 -16.04 -8.12 -4.20
N LYS A 199 -17.01 -8.72 -4.90
CA LYS A 199 -17.62 -10.04 -4.58
C LYS A 199 -16.63 -11.17 -4.26
N TYR A 200 -15.40 -11.11 -4.77
CA TYR A 200 -14.42 -12.17 -4.54
C TYR A 200 -13.58 -11.95 -3.28
N TYR A 201 -13.58 -10.73 -2.74
CA TYR A 201 -12.63 -10.28 -1.71
C TYR A 201 -13.32 -10.00 -0.37
N HIS A 202 -14.27 -10.86 -0.01
CA HIS A 202 -14.87 -10.96 1.31
C HIS A 202 -15.10 -12.42 1.70
N THR A 203 -15.42 -12.65 2.97
CA THR A 203 -15.58 -13.98 3.57
C THR A 203 -17.03 -14.38 3.76
N GLY A 204 -17.95 -13.58 3.21
CA GLY A 204 -19.34 -13.99 2.98
C GLY A 204 -20.38 -13.42 3.93
N LYS A 205 -20.07 -12.51 4.86
CA LYS A 205 -21.09 -11.82 5.68
C LYS A 205 -22.22 -11.24 4.84
N TYR A 206 -21.86 -10.60 3.72
CA TYR A 206 -22.77 -10.01 2.75
C TYR A 206 -22.66 -10.75 1.40
N PRO A 207 -23.22 -11.97 1.27
CA PRO A 207 -23.00 -12.84 0.10
C PRO A 207 -23.69 -12.36 -1.17
N THR A 208 -24.53 -11.32 -1.08
CA THR A 208 -25.21 -10.70 -2.21
C THR A 208 -24.49 -9.46 -2.73
N ASP A 209 -23.43 -9.02 -2.06
CA ASP A 209 -22.62 -7.90 -2.52
C ASP A 209 -21.93 -8.29 -3.83
N GLY A 210 -21.99 -7.37 -4.79
CA GLY A 210 -21.35 -7.56 -6.08
C GLY A 210 -19.98 -6.91 -6.13
N ASN A 211 -19.62 -6.47 -7.32
CA ASN A 211 -18.40 -5.70 -7.53
C ASN A 211 -18.64 -4.23 -7.18
N VAL A 212 -18.64 -3.88 -5.88
CA VAL A 212 -18.87 -2.51 -5.40
C VAL A 212 -17.77 -1.56 -5.86
N VAL A 213 -16.54 -2.05 -5.91
CA VAL A 213 -15.33 -1.30 -6.26
C VAL A 213 -15.17 -1.28 -7.78
N SER A 214 -15.12 -2.45 -8.42
CA SER A 214 -14.83 -2.56 -9.85
C SER A 214 -16.04 -2.44 -10.76
N GLY A 215 -17.27 -2.42 -10.23
CA GLY A 215 -18.49 -2.31 -11.03
C GLY A 215 -18.97 -3.64 -11.64
N TYR A 216 -20.23 -3.65 -12.07
CA TYR A 216 -20.98 -4.86 -12.44
C TYR A 216 -20.87 -5.26 -13.91
N ASP A 217 -20.52 -4.34 -14.79
CA ASP A 217 -20.43 -4.62 -16.22
C ASP A 217 -19.12 -5.36 -16.51
N SER A 218 -19.17 -6.42 -17.34
CA SER A 218 -17.99 -7.22 -17.71
C SER A 218 -16.88 -6.42 -18.40
N ASP A 219 -17.22 -5.25 -18.94
CA ASP A 219 -16.30 -4.33 -19.60
C ASP A 219 -15.79 -3.23 -18.65
N SER A 220 -16.24 -3.22 -17.39
CA SER A 220 -15.77 -2.28 -16.39
C SER A 220 -14.32 -2.58 -16.02
N GLU A 221 -13.47 -1.57 -16.13
CA GLU A 221 -12.06 -1.71 -15.77
C GLU A 221 -11.87 -1.84 -14.26
N SER A 222 -11.21 -2.91 -13.84
CA SER A 222 -10.98 -3.26 -12.44
C SER A 222 -9.97 -2.34 -11.77
N PHE A 223 -10.35 -1.75 -10.62
CA PHE A 223 -9.44 -0.96 -9.79
C PHE A 223 -8.31 -1.86 -9.26
N TYR A 224 -8.66 -3.07 -8.83
CA TYR A 224 -7.71 -4.06 -8.36
C TYR A 224 -6.69 -4.43 -9.44
N ASP A 225 -7.13 -4.72 -10.67
CA ASP A 225 -6.23 -5.10 -11.76
C ASP A 225 -5.32 -3.93 -12.16
N TYR A 226 -5.81 -2.70 -12.12
CA TYR A 226 -4.98 -1.52 -12.36
C TYR A 226 -3.90 -1.36 -11.28
N CYS A 227 -4.24 -1.52 -10.00
CA CYS A 227 -3.27 -1.51 -8.91
C CYS A 227 -2.23 -2.63 -9.06
N LYS A 228 -2.68 -3.83 -9.40
CA LYS A 228 -1.85 -5.00 -9.69
C LYS A 228 -0.88 -4.76 -10.84
N ASP A 229 -1.30 -4.11 -11.92
CA ASP A 229 -0.43 -3.81 -13.07
C ASP A 229 0.77 -2.92 -12.69
N HIS A 230 0.65 -2.17 -11.59
CA HIS A 230 1.71 -1.35 -11.00
C HIS A 230 2.39 -1.98 -9.77
N GLY A 231 2.10 -3.25 -9.47
CA GLY A 231 2.65 -3.95 -8.30
C GLY A 231 2.25 -3.30 -6.97
N ALA A 232 1.15 -2.57 -6.93
CA ALA A 232 0.68 -1.91 -5.71
C ALA A 232 -0.01 -2.92 -4.79
N ILE A 233 0.31 -2.89 -3.49
CA ILE A 233 -0.39 -3.68 -2.47
C ILE A 233 -1.78 -3.09 -2.29
N ILE A 234 -2.78 -3.94 -2.16
CA ILE A 234 -4.18 -3.52 -2.04
C ILE A 234 -4.65 -3.74 -0.60
N PHE A 235 -5.27 -2.71 -0.01
CA PHE A 235 -5.86 -2.77 1.32
C PHE A 235 -7.35 -2.39 1.28
N SER A 236 -8.19 -3.24 1.88
CA SER A 236 -9.63 -3.04 2.02
C SER A 236 -10.13 -3.41 3.42
N ALA A 237 -11.38 -3.08 3.75
CA ALA A 237 -11.98 -3.28 5.07
C ALA A 237 -13.48 -3.64 4.91
N HIS A 238 -14.38 -3.13 5.74
CA HIS A 238 -15.85 -3.32 5.68
C HIS A 238 -16.37 -4.72 6.04
N ASP A 239 -15.75 -5.79 5.51
CA ASP A 239 -15.99 -7.14 6.02
C ASP A 239 -15.10 -7.29 7.25
N HIS A 240 -15.72 -7.34 8.43
CA HIS A 240 -15.05 -7.30 9.71
C HIS A 240 -14.34 -8.61 10.06
N VAL A 241 -13.39 -8.96 9.22
CA VAL A 241 -12.49 -10.10 9.27
C VAL A 241 -11.11 -9.60 8.84
N TYR A 242 -10.09 -10.38 9.15
CA TYR A 242 -8.80 -10.24 8.49
C TYR A 242 -8.69 -11.36 7.46
N ALA A 243 -8.36 -11.02 6.22
CA ALA A 243 -8.11 -12.00 5.16
C ALA A 243 -7.03 -11.48 4.22
N ARG A 244 -6.18 -12.37 3.74
CA ARG A 244 -5.15 -12.04 2.76
C ARG A 244 -5.11 -13.05 1.66
N THR A 245 -5.03 -12.55 0.43
CA THR A 245 -4.94 -13.40 -0.75
C THR A 245 -3.53 -13.94 -0.93
N HIS A 246 -3.42 -14.97 -1.76
CA HIS A 246 -2.22 -15.26 -2.51
C HIS A 246 -1.81 -14.04 -3.35
N VAL A 247 -0.59 -14.02 -3.88
CA VAL A 247 -0.27 -13.10 -4.97
C VAL A 247 -1.15 -13.46 -6.15
N MET A 248 -1.87 -12.49 -6.68
CA MET A 248 -2.84 -12.62 -7.75
C MET A 248 -2.28 -12.00 -9.03
N SER A 249 -2.48 -12.68 -10.15
CA SER A 249 -2.19 -12.18 -11.50
C SER A 249 -3.44 -11.57 -12.19
N LYS A 250 -4.63 -11.83 -11.65
CA LYS A 250 -5.92 -11.20 -12.04
C LYS A 250 -6.87 -11.14 -10.85
N PHE A 251 -7.65 -10.06 -10.76
CA PHE A 251 -8.64 -9.85 -9.71
C PHE A 251 -10.09 -9.97 -10.18
N MET A 252 -10.44 -9.40 -11.34
CA MET A 252 -11.82 -9.49 -11.86
C MET A 252 -12.28 -10.94 -12.10
N THR A 253 -11.33 -11.79 -12.51
CA THR A 253 -11.47 -13.24 -12.56
C THR A 253 -10.32 -13.82 -11.75
N PRO A 254 -10.49 -14.10 -10.44
CA PRO A 254 -9.40 -14.39 -9.54
C PRO A 254 -8.47 -15.48 -10.09
N GLU A 255 -7.21 -15.12 -10.34
CA GLU A 255 -6.18 -16.04 -10.79
C GLU A 255 -4.93 -15.86 -9.94
N ILE A 256 -4.57 -16.90 -9.18
CA ILE A 256 -3.36 -16.93 -8.37
C ILE A 256 -2.14 -16.88 -9.30
N ASP A 257 -1.19 -16.03 -8.98
CA ASP A 257 0.07 -15.89 -9.69
C ASP A 257 0.85 -17.21 -9.71
N VAL A 258 1.45 -17.54 -10.86
CA VAL A 258 2.09 -18.85 -11.06
C VAL A 258 3.22 -19.12 -10.07
N PHE A 259 3.90 -18.06 -9.60
CA PHE A 259 5.01 -18.17 -8.65
C PHE A 259 4.54 -18.28 -7.19
N ASP A 260 3.24 -18.11 -6.92
CA ASP A 260 2.67 -18.20 -5.56
C ASP A 260 1.72 -19.39 -5.37
N LYS A 261 1.31 -20.08 -6.45
CA LYS A 261 0.39 -21.25 -6.42
C LYS A 261 0.79 -22.36 -5.44
N ASN A 262 2.08 -22.54 -5.19
CA ASN A 262 2.61 -23.58 -4.29
C ASN A 262 3.31 -22.98 -3.05
N SER A 263 3.09 -21.69 -2.78
CA SER A 263 3.64 -21.00 -1.61
C SER A 263 2.94 -21.47 -0.34
N ASP A 264 3.68 -21.50 0.78
CA ASP A 264 3.10 -21.73 2.11
C ASP A 264 2.49 -20.45 2.71
N GLY A 265 2.49 -19.35 1.95
CA GLY A 265 1.90 -18.07 2.33
C GLY A 265 2.81 -17.18 3.17
N LYS A 266 4.01 -17.64 3.54
CA LYS A 266 4.97 -16.85 4.34
C LYS A 266 5.74 -15.81 3.53
N VAL A 267 5.79 -15.98 2.21
CA VAL A 267 6.49 -15.07 1.29
C VAL A 267 5.54 -14.72 0.15
N ALA A 268 5.34 -13.43 -0.08
CA ALA A 268 4.62 -12.89 -1.22
C ALA A 268 5.58 -12.13 -2.13
N GLN A 269 5.66 -12.50 -3.41
CA GLN A 269 6.54 -11.83 -4.39
C GLN A 269 5.70 -10.98 -5.34
N ILE A 270 5.69 -9.66 -5.09
CA ILE A 270 4.95 -8.68 -5.89
C ILE A 270 5.82 -8.08 -6.99
N ARG A 271 5.17 -7.66 -8.08
CA ARG A 271 5.79 -7.03 -9.25
C ARG A 271 4.74 -6.36 -10.12
N ASN A 272 5.17 -5.62 -11.14
CA ASN A 272 4.23 -5.17 -12.16
C ASN A 272 3.48 -6.36 -12.76
N GLY A 273 2.16 -6.37 -12.61
CA GLY A 273 1.30 -7.44 -13.10
C GLY A 273 0.92 -8.49 -12.07
N ALA A 274 1.49 -8.49 -10.85
CA ALA A 274 1.12 -9.42 -9.78
C ALA A 274 1.23 -8.79 -8.38
N THR A 275 0.16 -8.84 -7.60
CA THR A 275 0.09 -8.28 -6.23
C THR A 275 -0.90 -9.04 -5.37
N LEU A 276 -0.99 -8.72 -4.09
CA LEU A 276 -1.96 -9.28 -3.15
C LEU A 276 -2.96 -8.22 -2.69
N ASP A 277 -4.14 -8.70 -2.27
CA ASP A 277 -5.13 -7.92 -1.53
C ASP A 277 -5.20 -8.40 -0.08
N ILE A 278 -5.38 -7.43 0.80
CA ILE A 278 -5.49 -7.63 2.24
C ILE A 278 -6.71 -6.89 2.74
N LEU A 279 -7.68 -7.67 3.20
CA LEU A 279 -8.88 -7.23 3.89
C LEU A 279 -8.59 -7.16 5.39
N ASN A 280 -8.77 -6.02 6.03
CA ASN A 280 -8.63 -5.86 7.47
C ASN A 280 -9.69 -4.95 8.09
N GLY A 281 -10.84 -5.54 8.43
CA GLY A 281 -11.92 -4.87 9.16
C GLY A 281 -12.04 -5.26 10.63
N THR A 282 -10.94 -5.66 11.29
CA THR A 282 -11.00 -6.18 12.68
C THR A 282 -10.56 -5.18 13.74
N GLY A 283 -10.64 -3.88 13.46
CA GLY A 283 -10.00 -2.85 14.25
C GLY A 283 -10.58 -2.61 15.65
N GLY A 284 -11.81 -3.06 15.94
CA GLY A 284 -12.38 -2.89 17.28
C GLY A 284 -13.90 -2.94 17.42
N TRP A 285 -14.67 -2.83 16.33
CA TRP A 285 -16.13 -2.73 16.43
C TRP A 285 -16.82 -4.09 16.64
N GLU A 286 -16.77 -4.96 15.63
CA GLU A 286 -17.25 -6.34 15.71
C GLU A 286 -16.39 -7.24 14.82
N ILE A 287 -16.54 -8.56 14.93
CA ILE A 287 -15.88 -9.53 14.04
C ILE A 287 -16.96 -10.42 13.45
N TYR A 288 -16.94 -10.60 12.14
CA TYR A 288 -17.93 -11.40 11.42
C TYR A 288 -17.56 -12.88 11.33
N ILE A 289 -18.57 -13.70 11.07
CA ILE A 289 -18.40 -15.11 10.68
C ILE A 289 -18.05 -15.20 9.20
N GLU A 290 -17.38 -16.29 8.83
CA GLU A 290 -17.20 -16.67 7.43
C GLU A 290 -18.34 -17.59 7.00
N GLN A 291 -18.88 -17.42 5.80
CA GLN A 291 -20.02 -18.21 5.33
C GLN A 291 -20.12 -18.29 3.80
N GLY A 292 -20.96 -19.21 3.33
CA GLY A 292 -21.20 -19.42 1.90
C GLY A 292 -19.98 -19.97 1.15
N GLU A 293 -19.93 -19.75 -0.15
CA GLU A 293 -18.78 -20.13 -1.00
C GLU A 293 -17.57 -19.19 -0.84
N HIS A 294 -17.82 -17.94 -0.45
CA HIS A 294 -16.81 -16.87 -0.37
C HIS A 294 -15.68 -17.19 0.60
N LYS A 295 -16.00 -17.88 1.71
CA LYS A 295 -15.00 -18.35 2.66
C LYS A 295 -14.10 -19.44 2.08
N ASP A 296 -14.54 -20.19 1.08
CA ASP A 296 -13.82 -21.37 0.55
C ASP A 296 -13.06 -21.04 -0.74
N TYR A 297 -12.99 -19.76 -1.15
CA TYR A 297 -12.23 -19.36 -2.32
C TYR A 297 -10.73 -19.67 -2.18
N GLU A 298 -10.17 -20.34 -3.19
CA GLU A 298 -8.79 -20.83 -3.21
C GLU A 298 -7.74 -19.72 -3.14
N HIS A 299 -8.10 -18.48 -3.48
CA HIS A 299 -7.16 -17.36 -3.42
C HIS A 299 -6.85 -16.91 -2.00
N TRP A 300 -7.60 -17.33 -0.97
CA TRP A 300 -7.30 -16.96 0.41
C TRP A 300 -6.13 -17.78 0.98
N VAL A 301 -5.06 -17.10 1.39
CA VAL A 301 -3.92 -17.71 2.10
C VAL A 301 -4.22 -17.86 3.57
N LYS A 302 -4.73 -16.79 4.18
CA LYS A 302 -4.98 -16.70 5.61
C LYS A 302 -6.24 -15.89 5.86
N LYS A 303 -7.04 -16.34 6.83
CA LYS A 303 -8.26 -15.67 7.28
C LYS A 303 -8.38 -15.75 8.79
N TYR A 304 -8.98 -14.73 9.38
CA TYR A 304 -9.28 -14.60 10.79
C TYR A 304 -10.66 -13.97 10.96
N ALA A 305 -11.55 -14.72 11.61
CA ALA A 305 -12.95 -14.39 11.75
C ALA A 305 -13.46 -14.75 13.16
N LEU A 306 -14.76 -14.56 13.41
CA LEU A 306 -15.39 -14.71 14.73
C LEU A 306 -15.22 -16.10 15.33
N GLY A 307 -15.19 -17.12 14.46
CA GLY A 307 -15.18 -18.53 14.81
C GLY A 307 -16.57 -19.08 15.16
N ASP A 308 -16.74 -20.40 15.05
CA ASP A 308 -18.03 -21.08 15.21
C ASP A 308 -18.58 -20.98 16.64
N HIS A 309 -17.70 -20.74 17.61
CA HIS A 309 -18.05 -20.60 19.03
C HIS A 309 -17.83 -19.18 19.55
N LYS A 310 -17.66 -18.20 18.65
CA LYS A 310 -17.41 -16.79 18.98
C LYS A 310 -16.15 -16.59 19.82
N GLU A 311 -15.19 -17.50 19.70
CA GLU A 311 -13.93 -17.47 20.45
C GLU A 311 -13.09 -16.21 20.19
N ASN A 312 -13.35 -15.53 19.07
CA ASN A 312 -12.64 -14.32 18.66
C ASN A 312 -13.45 -13.04 18.86
N ALA A 313 -14.65 -13.07 19.46
CA ALA A 313 -15.58 -11.93 19.55
C ALA A 313 -15.02 -10.64 20.16
N LYS A 314 -13.93 -10.73 20.95
CA LYS A 314 -13.23 -9.60 21.57
C LYS A 314 -11.72 -9.64 21.32
N ARG A 315 -11.29 -10.36 20.29
CA ARG A 315 -9.89 -10.52 19.89
C ARG A 315 -9.65 -9.78 18.56
N PHE A 316 -9.89 -8.49 18.62
CA PHE A 316 -9.65 -7.52 17.54
C PHE A 316 -8.16 -7.42 17.21
N GLY A 317 -7.84 -6.87 16.05
CA GLY A 317 -6.47 -6.83 15.56
C GLY A 317 -6.18 -5.75 14.54
N GLY A 318 -4.89 -5.60 14.27
CA GLY A 318 -4.34 -4.69 13.28
C GLY A 318 -3.20 -5.36 12.54
N LEU A 319 -2.99 -4.95 11.29
CA LEU A 319 -1.84 -5.37 10.50
C LEU A 319 -0.73 -4.34 10.65
N PHE A 320 0.48 -4.79 10.95
CA PHE A 320 1.65 -3.95 11.14
C PHE A 320 2.75 -4.41 10.19
N CYS A 321 3.15 -3.54 9.26
CA CYS A 321 4.14 -3.86 8.24
C CYS A 321 5.37 -2.95 8.37
N ASN A 322 6.54 -3.54 8.60
CA ASN A 322 7.84 -2.88 8.50
C ASN A 322 8.27 -2.88 7.04
N PHE A 323 8.27 -1.72 6.41
CA PHE A 323 8.75 -1.52 5.04
C PHE A 323 10.23 -1.14 5.07
N ASN A 324 10.95 -1.51 4.01
CA ASN A 324 12.41 -1.42 3.94
C ASN A 324 13.09 -2.24 5.05
N TYR A 325 12.58 -3.46 5.28
CA TYR A 325 12.96 -4.27 6.42
C TYR A 325 14.48 -4.52 6.48
N GLY A 326 15.11 -4.17 7.60
CA GLY A 326 16.56 -4.25 7.78
C GLY A 326 17.38 -3.34 6.85
N GLY A 327 16.76 -2.32 6.26
CA GLY A 327 17.35 -1.43 5.26
C GLY A 327 17.05 -1.81 3.81
N ASN A 328 16.50 -3.01 3.56
CA ASN A 328 16.29 -3.53 2.22
C ASN A 328 14.98 -3.00 1.62
N ASN A 329 15.06 -2.02 0.71
CA ASN A 329 13.89 -1.41 0.07
C ASN A 329 13.07 -2.32 -0.87
N LYS A 330 13.50 -3.58 -1.06
CA LYS A 330 12.75 -4.62 -1.76
C LYS A 330 12.01 -5.55 -0.82
N ARG A 331 12.15 -5.41 0.50
CA ARG A 331 11.53 -6.29 1.49
C ARG A 331 10.67 -5.51 2.49
N ALA A 332 9.52 -6.07 2.79
CA ALA A 332 8.70 -5.68 3.94
C ALA A 332 8.36 -6.92 4.78
N HIS A 333 8.22 -6.73 6.08
CA HIS A 333 7.78 -7.77 7.02
C HIS A 333 6.48 -7.35 7.68
N CYS A 334 5.45 -8.20 7.61
CA CYS A 334 4.11 -7.89 8.09
C CYS A 334 3.65 -8.90 9.15
N GLU A 335 3.03 -8.40 10.22
CA GLU A 335 2.39 -9.21 11.26
C GLU A 335 0.95 -8.73 11.52
N PHE A 336 0.01 -9.67 11.54
CA PHE A 336 -1.34 -9.40 12.04
C PHE A 336 -1.39 -9.75 13.53
N LEU A 337 -1.53 -8.73 14.36
CA LEU A 337 -1.51 -8.83 15.82
C LEU A 337 -2.92 -8.73 16.38
N ARG A 338 -3.18 -9.39 17.52
CA ARG A 338 -4.50 -9.41 18.15
C ARG A 338 -4.45 -9.15 19.64
N ILE A 339 -5.45 -8.44 20.13
CA ILE A 339 -5.69 -8.24 21.56
C ILE A 339 -6.34 -9.49 22.17
N ASN A 340 -6.29 -9.61 23.51
CA ASN A 340 -7.01 -10.64 24.27
C ASN A 340 -6.76 -12.09 23.80
N SER A 341 -5.56 -12.35 23.28
CA SER A 341 -5.11 -13.66 22.81
C SER A 341 -3.86 -14.11 23.56
N SER A 342 -3.74 -15.42 23.81
CA SER A 342 -2.51 -16.00 24.38
C SER A 342 -1.34 -15.94 23.38
N GLU A 343 -1.65 -16.02 22.09
CA GLU A 343 -0.71 -15.82 20.99
C GLU A 343 -1.09 -14.53 20.28
N LYS A 344 -0.25 -13.51 20.42
CA LYS A 344 -0.51 -12.16 19.91
C LYS A 344 -0.45 -12.12 18.38
N VAL A 345 0.57 -12.75 17.78
CA VAL A 345 0.73 -12.87 16.32
C VAL A 345 -0.21 -13.96 15.80
N PHE A 346 -0.94 -13.69 14.72
CA PHE A 346 -1.80 -14.69 14.07
C PHE A 346 -1.39 -14.99 12.63
N ASP A 347 -0.95 -13.96 11.91
CA ASP A 347 -0.28 -14.10 10.62
C ASP A 347 1.04 -13.35 10.63
N SER A 348 2.02 -13.88 9.91
CA SER A 348 3.35 -13.30 9.75
C SER A 348 3.88 -13.69 8.37
N PHE A 349 4.29 -12.72 7.57
CA PHE A 349 4.77 -12.94 6.21
C PHE A 349 5.68 -11.81 5.74
N ASP A 350 6.56 -12.14 4.79
CA ASP A 350 7.39 -11.18 4.09
C ASP A 350 6.80 -10.86 2.71
N ILE A 351 6.90 -9.61 2.30
CA ILE A 351 6.60 -9.14 0.95
C ILE A 351 7.91 -8.75 0.28
N TYR A 352 8.19 -9.34 -0.88
CA TYR A 352 9.33 -8.99 -1.72
C TYR A 352 8.88 -8.34 -3.01
N ARG A 353 9.53 -7.24 -3.38
CA ARG A 353 9.48 -6.70 -4.74
C ARG A 353 10.45 -7.47 -5.62
N ASN A 354 9.91 -8.36 -6.44
CA ASN A 354 10.69 -9.21 -7.31
C ASN A 354 10.13 -9.20 -8.73
N GLU A 355 10.72 -8.38 -9.60
CA GLU A 355 10.28 -8.22 -10.99
C GLU A 355 10.55 -9.46 -11.87
N ASP A 356 11.42 -10.37 -11.45
CA ASP A 356 11.80 -11.57 -12.21
C ASP A 356 11.91 -12.83 -11.31
N PRO A 357 10.79 -13.30 -10.74
CA PRO A 357 10.78 -14.46 -9.85
C PRO A 357 11.07 -15.79 -10.56
N GLU A 358 11.16 -15.80 -11.89
CA GLU A 358 11.59 -16.96 -12.66
C GLU A 358 13.11 -17.19 -12.54
N ASN A 359 13.89 -16.10 -12.53
CA ASN A 359 15.35 -16.18 -12.52
C ASN A 359 15.99 -15.70 -11.21
N VAL A 360 15.27 -14.92 -10.40
CA VAL A 360 15.74 -14.37 -9.14
C VAL A 360 14.87 -14.90 -8.00
N THR A 361 15.47 -15.62 -7.07
CA THR A 361 14.81 -16.03 -5.83
C THR A 361 14.80 -14.89 -4.80
N TYR A 362 13.85 -14.89 -3.89
CA TYR A 362 13.84 -13.88 -2.80
C TYR A 362 15.08 -13.99 -1.90
N GLN A 363 15.67 -15.17 -1.74
CA GLN A 363 16.93 -15.34 -1.01
C GLN A 363 18.10 -14.66 -1.71
N GLN A 364 18.12 -14.67 -3.05
CA GLN A 364 19.13 -13.91 -3.81
C GLN A 364 18.97 -12.40 -3.61
N ILE A 365 17.73 -11.89 -3.47
CA ILE A 365 17.49 -10.48 -3.12
C ILE A 365 18.11 -10.13 -1.76
N ASP A 366 17.93 -10.98 -0.75
CA ASP A 366 18.54 -10.81 0.57
C ASP A 366 20.08 -10.92 0.50
N GLU A 367 20.60 -11.90 -0.22
CA GLU A 367 22.05 -12.12 -0.37
C GLU A 367 22.74 -10.96 -1.11
N GLU A 368 22.13 -10.46 -2.19
CA GLU A 368 22.62 -9.29 -2.93
C GLU A 368 22.68 -8.06 -2.02
N PHE A 369 21.59 -7.74 -1.31
CA PHE A 369 21.55 -6.60 -0.39
C PHE A 369 22.59 -6.73 0.73
N ARG A 370 22.73 -7.93 1.31
CA ARG A 370 23.75 -8.22 2.32
C ARG A 370 25.15 -7.99 1.78
N ASN A 371 25.46 -8.47 0.58
CA ASN A 371 26.78 -8.32 -0.03
C ASN A 371 27.12 -6.85 -0.32
N GLU A 372 26.14 -6.07 -0.77
CA GLU A 372 26.28 -4.62 -0.92
C GLU A 372 26.55 -3.93 0.43
N LYS A 373 25.80 -4.31 1.47
CA LYS A 373 25.99 -3.79 2.84
C LYS A 373 27.37 -4.11 3.41
N VAL A 374 27.87 -5.33 3.24
CA VAL A 374 29.23 -5.75 3.63
C VAL A 374 30.26 -4.87 2.93
N LYS A 375 30.12 -4.67 1.62
CA LYS A 375 31.04 -3.84 0.84
C LYS A 375 31.08 -2.40 1.35
N ALA A 376 29.91 -1.80 1.59
CA ALA A 376 29.81 -0.45 2.12
C ALA A 376 30.43 -0.30 3.52
N LEU A 377 30.27 -1.30 4.40
CA LEU A 377 30.92 -1.31 5.71
C LEU A 377 32.45 -1.36 5.61
N LEU A 378 32.99 -2.21 4.74
CA LEU A 378 34.44 -2.30 4.51
C LEU A 378 35.01 -0.98 3.96
N GLU A 379 34.30 -0.33 3.04
CA GLU A 379 34.67 0.99 2.51
C GLU A 379 34.65 2.08 3.60
N ALA A 380 33.65 2.06 4.49
CA ALA A 380 33.57 3.00 5.60
C ALA A 380 34.71 2.83 6.62
N ASN A 381 35.11 1.60 6.90
CA ASN A 381 36.21 1.32 7.83
C ASN A 381 37.58 1.72 7.25
N ASN A 382 37.83 1.44 5.97
CA ASN A 382 39.09 1.79 5.32
C ASN A 382 39.33 3.32 5.27
N ASN A 383 38.27 4.12 5.17
CA ASN A 383 38.39 5.59 5.18
C ASN A 383 38.70 6.17 6.57
N ASN A 384 38.51 5.41 7.65
CA ASN A 384 38.81 5.87 9.00
C ASN A 384 40.28 5.65 9.40
N ASP A 385 40.99 4.74 8.72
CA ASP A 385 42.40 4.43 9.01
C ASP A 385 43.39 5.45 8.39
N ASP A 386 42.98 6.21 7.38
CA ASP A 386 43.84 7.20 6.70
C ASP A 386 43.93 8.57 7.42
N ASP A 387 43.11 8.82 8.44
CA ASP A 387 43.08 10.11 9.16
C ASP A 387 44.01 10.16 10.41
N ASP A 388 44.70 9.07 10.78
CA ASP A 388 45.54 9.01 12.00
C ASP A 388 47.07 8.88 11.76
N GLU A 389 47.56 8.88 10.51
CA GLU A 389 49.00 8.93 10.19
C GLU A 389 49.40 10.12 9.29
N ASN A 390 49.14 11.36 9.72
CA ASN A 390 50.05 12.48 9.38
C ASN A 390 49.82 13.77 10.21
N GLN A 391 49.98 13.71 11.54
CA GLN A 391 50.49 14.88 12.27
C GLN A 391 52.01 14.97 12.10
N GLY A 392 52.41 15.39 10.91
CA GLY A 392 53.80 15.47 10.45
C GLY A 392 54.09 16.73 9.64
N ASN A 393 53.71 17.90 10.16
CA ASN A 393 54.37 19.19 9.89
C ASN A 393 54.49 19.63 8.40
N LEU A 394 53.37 19.99 7.78
CA LEU A 394 53.36 20.82 6.57
C LEU A 394 52.48 22.04 6.80
N LYS A 395 53.12 23.20 6.93
CA LYS A 395 52.47 24.52 6.89
C LYS A 395 51.64 24.61 5.62
N SER A 396 50.32 24.67 5.77
CA SER A 396 49.37 24.99 4.72
C SER A 396 49.71 26.36 4.14
N LYS A 397 50.19 26.36 2.90
CA LYS A 397 50.29 27.56 2.07
C LYS A 397 48.90 27.78 1.48
N GLU A 398 48.13 28.70 2.06
CA GLU A 398 46.86 29.14 1.50
C GLU A 398 47.09 29.63 0.05
N ILE A 399 46.43 28.97 -0.90
CA ILE A 399 46.32 29.48 -2.26
C ILE A 399 44.99 30.23 -2.34
N ILE A 400 45.10 31.55 -2.21
CA ILE A 400 44.02 32.50 -2.46
C ILE A 400 43.86 32.65 -3.98
N ASP A 401 42.68 32.38 -4.52
CA ASP A 401 42.31 32.78 -5.89
C ASP A 401 42.28 34.33 -5.96
N PRO A 402 43.15 34.98 -6.76
CA PRO A 402 43.25 36.44 -6.80
C PRO A 402 42.04 37.15 -7.43
N LYS A 403 40.99 36.42 -7.86
CA LYS A 403 39.87 37.03 -8.59
C LYS A 403 38.50 36.94 -7.91
N THR A 404 38.31 36.14 -6.86
CA THR A 404 36.96 35.96 -6.29
C THR A 404 36.85 35.96 -4.76
N GLY A 405 37.96 35.90 -4.01
CA GLY A 405 37.96 36.19 -2.57
C GLY A 405 37.15 35.26 -1.65
N ASN A 406 36.64 34.12 -2.12
CA ASN A 406 35.89 33.17 -1.29
C ASN A 406 36.65 31.86 -1.05
N THR A 407 36.67 31.42 0.21
CA THR A 407 37.15 30.10 0.64
C THR A 407 36.11 29.03 0.28
N LEU A 408 36.48 28.09 -0.59
CA LEU A 408 35.66 26.93 -0.94
C LEU A 408 36.06 25.76 -0.02
N PHE A 409 35.07 25.13 0.62
CA PHE A 409 35.11 23.94 1.49
C PHE A 409 35.29 24.17 3.00
N THR A 410 34.16 24.21 3.71
CA THR A 410 34.05 23.81 5.12
C THR A 410 33.48 22.40 5.19
N LYS A 411 34.10 21.52 5.99
CA LYS A 411 33.66 20.15 6.30
C LYS A 411 32.27 20.17 6.95
N THR A 412 31.21 19.81 6.22
CA THR A 412 29.94 19.36 6.81
C THR A 412 29.15 18.53 5.78
N ASN A 413 28.84 17.28 6.15
CA ASN A 413 27.90 16.32 5.55
C ASN A 413 28.20 15.79 4.14
N ILE A 414 28.88 14.65 4.07
CA ILE A 414 28.78 13.71 2.94
C ILE A 414 27.89 12.56 3.41
N ILE A 415 26.58 12.74 3.25
CA ILE A 415 25.65 11.65 2.96
C ILE A 415 25.18 11.96 1.54
N ILE A 416 25.81 11.34 0.56
CA ILE A 416 25.34 11.36 -0.82
C ILE A 416 24.90 9.95 -1.14
N GLY A 417 23.59 9.79 -1.21
CA GLY A 417 22.93 8.57 -1.65
C GLY A 417 23.40 8.17 -3.05
N SER A 418 23.73 6.89 -3.16
CA SER A 418 23.99 6.16 -4.38
C SER A 418 22.69 6.00 -5.17
N SER A 419 22.52 6.78 -6.24
CA SER A 419 21.58 6.45 -7.32
C SER A 419 21.99 7.10 -8.63
N VAL A 420 23.18 6.76 -9.15
CA VAL A 420 23.47 6.85 -10.59
C VAL A 420 24.56 5.82 -10.89
N PHE A 421 24.23 4.67 -11.48
CA PHE A 421 25.05 3.99 -12.50
C PHE A 421 24.39 2.69 -12.98
N ALA A 422 23.68 2.75 -14.10
CA ALA A 422 23.61 1.68 -15.09
C ALA A 422 23.02 2.21 -16.41
N ALA A 423 23.88 2.71 -17.30
CA ALA A 423 23.63 2.70 -18.75
C ALA A 423 24.96 2.88 -19.49
N VAL A 424 25.61 1.77 -19.81
CA VAL A 424 26.77 1.73 -20.70
C VAL A 424 26.27 1.78 -22.15
N LEU A 425 26.69 2.85 -22.84
CA LEU A 425 27.05 2.98 -24.26
C LEU A 425 26.64 1.86 -25.23
N VAL A 426 25.72 2.19 -26.15
CA VAL A 426 25.76 1.69 -27.53
C VAL A 426 25.85 2.90 -28.47
N LEU A 427 27.05 3.13 -29.00
CA LEU A 427 27.28 4.04 -30.13
C LEU A 427 26.99 3.29 -31.43
N GLY A 428 26.05 3.81 -32.22
CA GLY A 428 25.80 3.35 -33.58
C GLY A 428 24.98 4.39 -34.33
N GLY A 429 25.65 5.26 -35.08
CA GLY A 429 25.04 6.37 -35.80
C GLY A 429 24.04 5.94 -36.88
N GLY A 430 22.96 6.71 -36.99
CA GLY A 430 21.97 6.61 -38.05
C GLY A 430 21.40 7.99 -38.37
N ILE A 431 21.82 8.55 -39.50
CA ILE A 431 21.30 9.77 -40.11
C ILE A 431 19.83 9.55 -40.47
N LEU A 432 18.91 10.39 -39.97
CA LEU A 432 17.55 10.48 -40.52
C LEU A 432 17.10 11.93 -40.75
N LEU A 433 16.62 12.09 -41.98
CA LEU A 433 16.17 13.30 -42.65
C LEU A 433 14.83 13.78 -42.08
N VAL A 434 14.77 15.03 -41.62
CA VAL A 434 13.51 15.70 -41.27
C VAL A 434 12.82 16.17 -42.55
N LYS A 435 11.72 15.52 -42.92
CA LYS A 435 10.80 15.96 -43.97
C LYS A 435 9.70 16.83 -43.35
N LYS A 436 9.73 18.11 -43.67
CA LYS A 436 8.79 19.16 -43.25
C LYS A 436 7.42 18.94 -43.91
N SER A 437 6.36 18.69 -43.14
CA SER A 437 4.97 18.67 -43.66
C SER A 437 4.31 20.03 -43.46
N LYS A 438 3.59 20.49 -44.49
CA LYS A 438 2.91 21.78 -44.58
C LYS A 438 1.55 21.72 -43.86
N LYS A 439 1.26 22.73 -43.04
CA LYS A 439 -0.10 23.07 -42.61
C LYS A 439 -0.90 23.57 -43.81
N VAL A 440 -2.07 22.99 -44.04
CA VAL A 440 -3.12 23.53 -44.91
C VAL A 440 -4.18 24.16 -44.02
N LYS A 441 -4.50 25.43 -44.31
CA LYS A 441 -5.65 26.16 -43.79
C LYS A 441 -6.91 25.71 -44.53
N THR A 442 -8.04 25.65 -43.84
CA THR A 442 -9.35 25.69 -44.48
C THR A 442 -10.24 26.67 -43.73
N GLU A 443 -10.85 27.55 -44.50
CA GLU A 443 -11.67 28.69 -44.09
C GLU A 443 -13.14 28.29 -43.91
N ASN A 444 -13.84 29.13 -43.15
CA ASN A 444 -15.29 29.15 -42.93
C ASN A 444 -16.10 29.16 -44.23
N PHE A 445 -17.29 28.55 -44.20
CA PHE A 445 -18.46 29.07 -44.91
C PHE A 445 -19.75 28.64 -44.18
N ASN A 446 -20.57 29.63 -43.83
CA ASN A 446 -21.98 29.50 -43.49
C ASN A 446 -22.77 29.08 -44.74
N ASP A 447 -23.88 28.35 -44.56
CA ASP A 447 -25.22 28.78 -44.99
C ASP A 447 -26.23 27.64 -44.81
N ASP A 448 -27.27 27.91 -44.00
CA ASP A 448 -28.58 27.26 -44.05
C ASP A 448 -29.28 27.60 -45.38
N PRO A 449 -30.23 26.77 -45.86
CA PRO A 449 -31.63 27.11 -45.61
C PRO A 449 -32.60 25.92 -45.41
N GLU A 450 -33.54 26.17 -44.50
CA GLU A 450 -35.00 25.95 -44.48
C GLU A 450 -35.76 25.25 -45.65
N LEU A 451 -37.01 24.84 -45.30
CA LEU A 451 -38.24 24.58 -46.11
C LEU A 451 -38.47 23.10 -46.55
N VAL A 452 -39.63 22.41 -46.45
CA VAL A 452 -41.09 22.65 -46.26
C VAL A 452 -41.75 21.30 -45.82
N ILE A 453 -42.50 21.21 -44.71
CA ILE A 453 -43.99 21.14 -44.55
C ILE A 453 -44.77 20.07 -45.38
N ASP A 454 -45.23 19.03 -44.65
CA ASP A 454 -46.62 18.51 -44.51
C ASP A 454 -47.36 17.82 -45.68
N LYS A 455 -47.86 16.60 -45.42
CA LYS A 455 -49.30 16.27 -45.55
C LYS A 455 -49.72 14.88 -45.01
N GLN A 456 -50.88 14.94 -44.36
CA GLN A 456 -51.70 13.92 -43.69
C GLN A 456 -52.34 12.81 -44.58
N LEU A 457 -52.93 11.83 -43.85
CA LEU A 457 -54.04 10.87 -44.16
C LEU A 457 -53.61 9.59 -44.88
N THR A 458 -53.92 8.36 -44.44
CA THR A 458 -55.23 7.72 -44.12
C THR A 458 -55.02 6.48 -43.21
N LYS A 459 -55.82 6.24 -42.15
CA LYS A 459 -57.08 5.46 -42.03
C LYS A 459 -56.96 3.91 -42.08
N GLU A 460 -57.39 3.26 -40.98
CA GLU A 460 -57.95 1.89 -40.80
C GLU A 460 -57.07 0.70 -41.33
N ASN A 461 -56.80 -0.40 -40.61
CA ASN A 461 -57.75 -1.34 -40.01
C ASN A 461 -57.03 -2.47 -39.22
N SER A 462 -57.73 -2.99 -38.20
CA SER A 462 -57.80 -4.38 -37.69
C SER A 462 -56.56 -5.25 -37.34
N ASN A 463 -56.65 -5.82 -36.12
CA ASN A 463 -56.38 -7.22 -35.73
C ASN A 463 -54.93 -7.73 -35.71
N THR A 464 -54.33 -7.93 -34.52
CA THR A 464 -54.32 -9.21 -33.75
C THR A 464 -53.23 -9.22 -32.65
N ASN A 465 -53.64 -9.78 -31.51
CA ASN A 465 -52.93 -10.43 -30.40
C ASN A 465 -51.38 -10.46 -30.28
N ASN A 466 -51.00 -10.38 -28.99
CA ASN A 466 -49.86 -10.98 -28.28
C ASN A 466 -48.51 -10.28 -28.35
N GLY A 467 -48.03 -9.85 -27.17
CA GLY A 467 -46.62 -9.57 -26.92
C GLY A 467 -46.39 -8.76 -25.66
N ASN A 468 -45.98 -9.44 -24.59
CA ASN A 468 -45.40 -8.85 -23.38
C ASN A 468 -44.27 -7.85 -23.73
N VAL A 469 -44.35 -6.62 -23.19
CA VAL A 469 -43.17 -5.81 -22.88
C VAL A 469 -43.45 -5.10 -21.56
N LEU A 470 -43.00 -5.73 -20.46
CA LEU A 470 -42.84 -5.07 -19.17
C LEU A 470 -41.64 -4.12 -19.30
N ALA A 471 -41.91 -2.82 -19.21
CA ALA A 471 -40.89 -1.81 -18.99
C ALA A 471 -40.23 -2.07 -17.63
N VAL A 472 -38.91 -2.24 -17.63
CA VAL A 472 -38.08 -2.29 -16.42
C VAL A 472 -37.83 -0.84 -15.99
N PRO A 473 -38.20 -0.42 -14.76
CA PRO A 473 -37.69 0.81 -14.20
C PRO A 473 -36.33 0.56 -13.54
N THR A 474 -35.33 1.33 -13.97
CA THR A 474 -34.09 1.60 -13.26
C THR A 474 -34.39 2.31 -11.93
N ASN A 475 -34.38 1.57 -10.83
CA ASN A 475 -34.18 2.08 -9.47
C ASN A 475 -34.06 0.88 -8.51
N MET A 476 -32.86 0.32 -8.36
CA MET A 476 -32.54 -0.49 -7.19
C MET A 476 -31.92 0.45 -6.16
N GLY A 477 -32.78 0.98 -5.29
CA GLY A 477 -32.37 1.52 -4.01
C GLY A 477 -31.81 0.38 -3.17
N TYR A 478 -30.57 0.53 -2.73
CA TYR A 478 -30.00 -0.31 -1.70
C TYR A 478 -30.83 -0.10 -0.40
N SER A 479 -31.53 -1.13 0.03
CA SER A 479 -32.11 -1.21 1.36
C SER A 479 -31.15 -2.01 2.22
N CYS A 480 -30.44 -1.35 3.13
CA CYS A 480 -29.81 -2.04 4.24
C CYS A 480 -30.94 -2.39 5.21
N ASP A 481 -31.34 -3.65 5.25
CA ASP A 481 -32.36 -4.12 6.18
C ASP A 481 -31.80 -4.05 7.61
N ILE A 482 -32.17 -2.99 8.33
CA ILE A 482 -32.04 -2.91 9.78
C ILE A 482 -33.21 -3.69 10.37
N SER A 483 -33.01 -5.00 10.56
CA SER A 483 -33.82 -5.77 11.49
C SER A 483 -33.05 -6.94 12.08
N ASP A 484 -32.26 -6.66 13.13
CA ASP A 484 -32.18 -7.56 14.29
C ASP A 484 -31.42 -6.91 15.45
N VAL A 485 -32.09 -5.97 16.12
CA VAL A 485 -31.81 -5.66 17.53
C VAL A 485 -33.10 -5.96 18.31
N ARG A 486 -33.31 -7.23 18.63
CA ARG A 486 -34.28 -7.60 19.68
C ARG A 486 -33.65 -7.33 21.04
N THR A 487 -33.97 -6.16 21.57
CA THR A 487 -33.92 -5.85 22.99
C THR A 487 -34.77 -6.84 23.78
N SER A 488 -34.11 -7.69 24.58
CA SER A 488 -34.78 -8.47 25.62
C SER A 488 -34.78 -7.64 26.91
N ILE A 489 -35.80 -6.80 27.05
CA ILE A 489 -36.16 -6.19 28.34
C ILE A 489 -36.94 -7.24 29.13
N THR A 490 -36.29 -7.89 30.10
CA THR A 490 -36.95 -8.66 31.14
C THR A 490 -37.34 -7.73 32.29
N THR A 491 -38.63 -7.42 32.37
CA THR A 491 -39.26 -6.80 33.54
C THR A 491 -39.43 -7.83 34.66
N SER A 492 -38.54 -7.84 35.66
CA SER A 492 -38.80 -8.51 36.93
C SER A 492 -39.43 -7.53 37.92
N ASN A 493 -40.76 -7.55 38.01
CA ASN A 493 -41.49 -6.98 39.14
C ASN A 493 -41.37 -7.91 40.35
N GLN A 494 -40.67 -7.47 41.40
CA GLN A 494 -40.84 -7.95 42.77
C GLN A 494 -40.84 -6.73 43.72
N PRO A 495 -41.81 -6.62 44.65
CA PRO A 495 -41.97 -5.45 45.49
C PRO A 495 -41.04 -5.48 46.70
N ILE A 496 -40.42 -4.34 46.98
CA ILE A 496 -39.70 -4.05 48.23
C ILE A 496 -40.73 -3.81 49.33
N GLN A 497 -40.83 -4.73 50.29
CA GLN A 497 -41.40 -4.43 51.60
C GLN A 497 -40.30 -3.91 52.53
N GLN A 498 -40.39 -2.63 52.88
CA GLN A 498 -39.83 -2.11 54.13
C GLN A 498 -40.63 -2.67 55.30
N ASN A 499 -39.93 -3.19 56.32
CA ASN A 499 -40.40 -3.13 57.68
C ASN A 499 -39.18 -2.96 58.60
N ASP A 500 -39.17 -1.80 59.25
CA ASP A 500 -38.28 -1.46 60.34
C ASP A 500 -38.67 -2.19 61.63
N SER A 501 -37.66 -2.34 62.49
CA SER A 501 -37.68 -2.29 63.95
C SER A 501 -37.64 -3.58 64.80
N HIS A 502 -36.71 -3.50 65.76
CA HIS A 502 -36.64 -4.13 67.08
C HIS A 502 -35.82 -5.42 67.31
N ALA A 503 -34.53 -5.20 67.63
CA ALA A 503 -33.90 -5.45 68.94
C ALA A 503 -34.36 -6.65 69.81
N LYS A 504 -33.43 -7.57 70.09
CA LYS A 504 -32.82 -7.88 71.42
C LYS A 504 -32.26 -9.31 71.46
N ASN A 505 -31.09 -9.44 72.10
CA ASN A 505 -30.56 -10.55 72.91
C ASN A 505 -30.66 -11.98 72.31
N GLN A 506 -29.57 -12.72 72.11
CA GLN A 506 -28.58 -13.16 73.10
C GLN A 506 -27.34 -13.69 72.37
#